data_AF-I4B8Z6-F1
#
_entry.id   AF-I4B8Z6-F1
#
_cell.length_a   1.000
_cell.length_b   1.000
_cell.length_c   1.000
_cell.angle_alpha   90.00
_cell.angle_beta   90.00
_cell.angle_gamma   90.00
#
_symmetry.space_group_name_H-M   'P 1'
#
loop_
_entity.id
_entity.type
_entity.pdbx_description
1 polymer ?
#
loop_
_entity_poly.entity_id
_entity_poly.type
_entity_poly.pdbx_seq_one_letter_code
_entity_poly.pdbx_strand_id
1 'polypeptide(L)'
;MALNNEQKAELIRRGNTLFNEGRYFDAGRVFTTVGYKTGLIRLGDLFYFEKEMPLVAYGFYRNANHRPMLDKIGEGFVFALKCLLYEPGAEPEKSTVPAQPAPAKAKAAPIASEDEFRVRQSNSPDAGIPARQQKEDKEAKVARAIAMLQKLA
;
A
#
# COMPACT_ATOMS: atom_id res chain seq x y z
N MET A 1 -1.33 -24.61 -23.99
CA MET A 1 -2.68 -25.13 -23.63
C MET A 1 -3.12 -24.45 -22.35
N ALA A 2 -4.32 -23.89 -22.30
CA ALA A 2 -4.87 -23.33 -21.07
C ALA A 2 -5.37 -24.47 -20.16
N LEU A 3 -5.11 -24.39 -18.84
CA LEU A 3 -5.64 -25.37 -17.88
C LEU A 3 -7.17 -25.25 -17.80
N ASN A 4 -7.86 -26.39 -17.75
CA ASN A 4 -9.28 -26.42 -17.47
C ASN A 4 -9.54 -26.09 -15.98
N ASN A 5 -10.81 -25.86 -15.61
CA ASN A 5 -11.16 -25.45 -14.24
C ASN A 5 -10.90 -26.56 -13.20
N GLU A 6 -11.09 -27.83 -13.56
CA GLU A 6 -10.87 -28.97 -12.66
C GLU A 6 -9.39 -29.15 -12.33
N GLN A 7 -8.52 -29.07 -13.34
CA GLN A 7 -7.06 -29.11 -13.20
C GLN A 7 -6.56 -27.95 -12.34
N LYS A 8 -7.12 -26.74 -12.53
CA LYS A 8 -6.80 -25.60 -11.65
C LYS A 8 -7.21 -25.88 -10.22
N ALA A 9 -8.42 -26.42 -9.98
CA ALA A 9 -8.89 -26.74 -8.64
C ALA A 9 -8.02 -27.81 -7.96
N GLU A 10 -7.60 -28.85 -8.69
CA GLU A 10 -6.70 -29.87 -8.20
C GLU A 10 -5.32 -29.30 -7.81
N LEU A 11 -4.74 -28.46 -8.67
CA LEU A 11 -3.48 -27.79 -8.38
C LEU A 11 -3.60 -26.85 -7.18
N ILE A 12 -4.71 -26.11 -7.05
CA ILE A 12 -4.95 -25.25 -5.88
C ILE A 12 -5.01 -26.10 -4.59
N ARG A 13 -5.70 -27.24 -4.61
CA ARG A 13 -5.72 -28.17 -3.46
C ARG A 13 -4.30 -28.63 -3.09
N ARG A 14 -3.50 -29.04 -4.07
CA ARG A 14 -2.11 -29.42 -3.85
C ARG A 14 -1.25 -28.27 -3.31
N GLY A 15 -1.42 -27.06 -3.84
CA GLY A 15 -0.75 -25.86 -3.34
C GLY A 15 -1.12 -25.55 -1.89
N ASN A 16 -2.39 -25.73 -1.52
CA ASN A 16 -2.84 -25.57 -0.14
C ASN A 16 -2.23 -26.63 0.80
N THR A 17 -2.11 -27.89 0.35
CA THR A 17 -1.41 -28.94 1.10
C THR A 17 0.05 -28.55 1.36
N LEU A 18 0.78 -28.14 0.31
CA LEU A 18 2.16 -27.67 0.44
C LEU A 18 2.29 -26.47 1.39
N PHE A 19 1.34 -25.54 1.33
CA PHE A 19 1.32 -24.40 2.26
C PHE A 19 1.19 -24.87 3.71
N ASN A 20 0.25 -25.79 3.98
CA ASN A 20 0.00 -26.30 5.33
C ASN A 20 1.18 -27.12 5.87
N GLU A 21 1.95 -27.76 4.99
CA GLU A 21 3.21 -28.45 5.33
C GLU A 21 4.39 -27.49 5.57
N GLY A 22 4.21 -26.18 5.42
CA GLY A 22 5.28 -25.19 5.55
C GLY A 22 6.18 -25.06 4.31
N ARG A 23 5.83 -25.73 3.20
CA ARG A 23 6.57 -25.68 1.93
C ARG A 23 6.14 -24.48 1.10
N TYR A 24 6.37 -23.29 1.63
CA TYR A 24 5.81 -22.03 1.13
C TYR A 24 6.24 -21.68 -0.29
N PHE A 25 7.51 -21.89 -0.65
CA PHE A 25 8.00 -21.59 -2.00
C PHE A 25 7.43 -22.56 -3.05
N ASP A 26 7.27 -23.84 -2.69
CA ASP A 26 6.64 -24.83 -3.57
C ASP A 26 5.16 -24.51 -3.78
N ALA A 27 4.44 -24.15 -2.71
CA ALA A 27 3.08 -23.65 -2.80
C ALA A 27 3.00 -22.40 -3.70
N GLY A 28 3.93 -21.47 -3.55
CA GLY A 28 4.02 -20.24 -4.35
C GLY A 28 4.20 -20.51 -5.85
N ARG A 29 5.01 -21.51 -6.22
CA ARG A 29 5.15 -21.96 -7.62
C ARG A 29 3.84 -22.47 -8.18
N VAL A 30 3.13 -23.30 -7.43
CA VAL A 30 1.80 -23.80 -7.83
C VAL A 30 0.83 -22.63 -8.00
N PHE A 31 0.70 -21.76 -7.00
CA PHE A 31 -0.23 -20.62 -7.04
C PHE A 31 0.08 -19.64 -8.18
N THR A 32 1.35 -19.39 -8.48
CA THR A 32 1.75 -18.57 -9.62
C THR A 32 1.36 -19.22 -10.94
N THR A 33 1.54 -20.54 -11.07
CA THR A 33 1.21 -21.29 -12.29
C THR A 33 -0.29 -21.25 -12.61
N VAL A 34 -1.15 -21.36 -11.58
CA VAL A 34 -2.61 -21.32 -11.76
C VAL A 34 -3.21 -19.92 -11.69
N GLY A 35 -2.42 -18.92 -11.30
CA GLY A 35 -2.90 -17.54 -11.08
C GLY A 35 -3.80 -17.38 -9.84
N TYR A 36 -3.58 -18.18 -8.79
CA TYR A 36 -4.41 -18.16 -7.58
C TYR A 36 -4.03 -17.00 -6.66
N LYS A 37 -4.62 -15.83 -6.92
CA LYS A 37 -4.32 -14.57 -6.23
C LYS A 37 -4.44 -14.66 -4.71
N THR A 38 -5.51 -15.29 -4.20
CA THR A 38 -5.72 -15.43 -2.75
C THR A 38 -4.60 -16.21 -2.07
N GLY A 39 -4.11 -17.30 -2.70
CA GLY A 39 -2.97 -18.07 -2.17
C GLY A 39 -1.66 -17.28 -2.17
N LEU A 40 -1.45 -16.45 -3.20
CA LEU A 40 -0.29 -15.55 -3.26
C LEU A 40 -0.35 -14.46 -2.20
N ILE A 41 -1.52 -13.85 -1.97
CA ILE A 41 -1.71 -12.86 -0.90
C ILE A 41 -1.42 -13.49 0.46
N ARG A 42 -1.93 -14.70 0.72
CA ARG A 42 -1.68 -15.44 1.96
C ARG A 42 -0.20 -15.75 2.19
N LEU A 43 0.56 -16.09 1.14
CA LEU A 43 2.02 -16.19 1.22
C LEU A 43 2.67 -14.83 1.50
N GLY A 44 2.22 -13.78 0.82
CA GLY A 44 2.67 -12.41 1.09
C GLY A 44 2.50 -12.03 2.56
N ASP A 45 1.33 -12.29 3.14
CA ASP A 45 1.01 -11.95 4.53
C ASP A 45 1.91 -12.72 5.50
N LEU A 46 2.09 -14.02 5.28
CA LEU A 46 3.01 -14.85 6.05
C LEU A 46 4.43 -14.25 6.06
N PHE A 47 4.97 -13.94 4.89
CA PHE A 47 6.33 -13.42 4.78
C PHE A 47 6.46 -12.00 5.34
N TYR A 48 5.43 -11.16 5.20
CA TYR A 48 5.47 -9.79 5.67
C TYR A 48 5.30 -9.70 7.19
N PHE A 49 4.29 -10.37 7.76
CA PHE A 49 3.91 -10.21 9.17
C PHE A 49 4.58 -11.21 10.10
N GLU A 50 4.76 -12.47 9.68
CA GLU A 50 5.30 -13.51 10.57
C GLU A 50 6.81 -13.69 10.42
N LYS A 51 7.33 -13.51 9.19
CA LYS A 51 8.76 -13.71 8.91
C LYS A 51 9.57 -12.42 8.80
N GLU A 52 8.91 -11.26 8.85
CA GLU A 52 9.54 -9.95 8.72
C GLU A 52 10.44 -9.83 7.46
N MET A 53 10.03 -10.49 6.38
CA MET A 53 10.71 -10.52 5.08
C MET A 53 9.91 -9.75 4.02
N PRO A 54 9.84 -8.41 4.08
CA PRO A 54 9.01 -7.59 3.19
C PRO A 54 9.41 -7.69 1.71
N LEU A 55 10.69 -7.94 1.39
CA LEU A 55 11.15 -8.15 0.01
C LEU A 55 10.59 -9.44 -0.61
N VAL A 56 10.56 -10.52 0.17
CA VAL A 56 10.00 -11.79 -0.29
C VAL A 56 8.48 -11.64 -0.46
N ALA A 57 7.83 -11.01 0.51
CA ALA A 57 6.40 -10.72 0.46
C ALA A 57 6.02 -9.87 -0.77
N TYR A 58 6.84 -8.86 -1.12
CA TYR A 58 6.64 -8.02 -2.30
C TYR A 58 6.51 -8.85 -3.59
N GLY A 59 7.33 -9.88 -3.77
CA GLY A 59 7.25 -10.77 -4.93
C GLY A 59 5.89 -11.46 -5.04
N PHE A 60 5.36 -11.98 -3.92
CA PHE A 60 4.05 -12.62 -3.89
C PHE A 60 2.91 -11.63 -4.14
N TYR A 61 2.94 -10.45 -3.50
CA TYR A 61 1.93 -9.41 -3.74
C TYR A 61 1.95 -8.89 -5.18
N ARG A 62 3.14 -8.81 -5.80
CA ARG A 62 3.28 -8.41 -7.19
C ARG A 62 2.59 -9.42 -8.11
N ASN A 63 2.82 -10.71 -7.90
CA ASN A 63 2.17 -11.76 -8.69
C ASN A 63 0.65 -11.81 -8.47
N ALA A 64 0.16 -11.35 -7.31
CA ALA A 64 -1.27 -11.22 -7.02
C ALA A 64 -1.91 -9.91 -7.52
N ASN A 65 -1.12 -8.96 -8.02
CA ASN A 65 -1.52 -7.57 -8.29
C ASN A 65 -2.12 -6.85 -7.06
N HIS A 66 -1.61 -7.13 -5.86
CA HIS A 66 -2.09 -6.53 -4.60
C HIS A 66 -1.48 -5.13 -4.37
N ARG A 67 -1.97 -4.14 -5.12
CA ARG A 67 -1.47 -2.74 -5.12
C ARG A 67 -1.28 -2.11 -3.72
N PRO A 68 -2.25 -2.19 -2.78
CA PRO A 68 -2.11 -1.50 -1.50
C PRO A 68 -0.87 -1.91 -0.70
N MET A 69 -0.48 -3.18 -0.81
CA MET A 69 0.66 -3.72 -0.08
C MET A 69 1.98 -3.47 -0.81
N LEU A 70 1.96 -3.42 -2.15
CA LEU A 70 3.11 -2.98 -2.94
C LEU A 70 3.46 -1.52 -2.62
N ASP A 71 2.45 -0.65 -2.55
CA ASP A 71 2.64 0.76 -2.23
C ASP A 71 3.16 0.92 -0.81
N LYS A 72 2.57 0.21 0.17
CA LYS A 72 3.04 0.21 1.57
C LYS A 72 4.50 -0.22 1.71
N ILE A 73 4.87 -1.32 1.06
CA ILE A 73 6.26 -1.81 1.06
C ILE A 73 7.19 -0.79 0.39
N GLY A 74 6.78 -0.24 -0.76
CA GLY A 74 7.55 0.77 -1.49
C GLY A 74 7.77 2.05 -0.69
N GLU A 75 6.74 2.58 -0.04
CA GLU A 75 6.86 3.74 0.85
C GLU A 75 7.80 3.46 2.03
N GLY A 76 7.74 2.25 2.59
CA GLY A 76 8.67 1.81 3.63
C GLY A 76 10.13 1.80 3.17
N PHE A 77 10.40 1.30 1.96
CA PHE A 77 11.76 1.32 1.39
C PHE A 77 12.27 2.74 1.15
N VAL A 78 11.47 3.62 0.56
CA VAL A 78 11.86 5.02 0.34
C VAL A 78 12.13 5.71 1.66
N PHE A 79 11.32 5.45 2.69
CA PHE A 79 11.53 5.98 4.03
C PHE A 79 12.85 5.48 4.63
N ALA A 80 13.11 4.18 4.59
CA ALA A 80 14.35 3.60 5.11
C ALA A 80 15.58 4.16 4.37
N LEU A 81 15.50 4.32 3.05
CA LEU A 81 16.56 4.91 2.25
C LEU A 81 16.81 6.39 2.63
N LYS A 82 15.74 7.18 2.84
CA LYS A 82 15.88 8.56 3.32
C LYS A 82 16.56 8.64 4.67
N CYS A 83 16.22 7.73 5.59
CA CYS A 83 16.89 7.67 6.90
C CYS A 83 18.36 7.26 6.76
N LEU A 84 18.68 6.33 5.85
CA LEU A 84 20.04 5.84 5.63
C LEU A 84 20.95 6.89 4.97
N LEU A 85 20.40 7.66 4.02
CA LEU A 85 21.13 8.71 3.31
C LEU A 85 21.16 10.05 4.06
N TYR A 86 20.54 10.13 5.24
CA TYR A 86 20.51 11.37 6.00
C TYR A 86 21.88 11.65 6.62
N GLU A 87 22.50 12.75 6.19
CA GLU A 87 23.69 13.30 6.83
C GLU A 87 23.31 14.45 7.78
N PRO A 88 23.74 14.41 9.06
CA PRO A 88 23.41 15.46 10.02
C PRO A 88 24.10 16.78 9.61
N GLY A 89 23.30 17.76 9.19
CA GLY A 89 23.79 19.07 8.70
C GLY A 89 23.50 19.34 7.22
N ALA A 90 22.97 18.36 6.48
CA ALA A 90 22.36 18.60 5.19
C ALA A 90 21.02 19.32 5.40
N GLU A 91 21.06 20.65 5.47
CA GLU A 91 19.87 21.48 5.28
C GLU A 91 19.16 20.97 4.01
N PRO A 92 17.84 20.75 4.03
CA PRO A 92 17.13 20.37 2.81
C PRO A 92 17.34 21.52 1.83
N GLU A 93 18.17 21.30 0.80
CA GLU A 93 18.25 22.22 -0.32
C GLU A 93 16.81 22.42 -0.79
N LYS A 94 16.31 23.64 -0.57
CA LYS A 94 14.95 24.04 -0.92
C LYS A 94 14.76 23.66 -2.36
N SER A 95 14.03 22.57 -2.57
CA SER A 95 13.70 22.07 -3.89
C SER A 95 12.78 23.13 -4.47
N THR A 96 13.35 24.08 -5.18
CA THR A 96 12.66 25.03 -6.03
C THR A 96 12.12 24.22 -7.20
N VAL A 97 11.07 23.44 -6.94
CA VAL A 97 10.23 22.94 -8.02
C VAL A 97 9.55 24.18 -8.58
N PRO A 98 9.88 24.63 -9.81
CA PRO A 98 9.13 25.72 -10.41
C PRO A 98 7.67 25.29 -10.50
N ALA A 99 6.80 26.17 -10.03
CA ALA A 99 5.35 26.00 -10.06
C ALA A 99 4.92 25.44 -11.41
N GLN A 100 4.31 24.26 -11.41
CA GLN A 100 3.61 23.75 -12.59
C GLN A 100 2.55 24.79 -12.98
N PRO A 101 2.51 25.26 -14.24
CA PRO A 101 1.53 26.25 -14.64
C PRO A 101 0.13 25.63 -14.57
N ALA A 102 -0.77 26.32 -13.87
CA ALA A 102 -2.17 25.98 -13.76
C ALA A 102 -2.81 25.82 -15.16
N PRO A 103 -3.71 24.84 -15.39
CA PRO A 103 -4.45 24.76 -16.63
C PRO A 103 -5.42 25.94 -16.73
N ALA A 104 -5.20 26.79 -17.73
CA ALA A 104 -6.08 27.88 -18.10
C ALA A 104 -7.47 27.35 -18.48
N LYS A 105 -8.51 27.81 -17.79
CA LYS A 105 -9.90 27.66 -18.24
C LYS A 105 -10.46 29.03 -18.60
N ALA A 106 -10.69 29.21 -19.90
CA ALA A 106 -11.44 30.32 -20.48
C ALA A 106 -12.93 30.24 -20.07
N LYS A 107 -13.57 31.41 -19.95
CA LYS A 107 -14.98 31.62 -19.60
C LYS A 107 -15.90 31.64 -20.84
N ALA A 108 -17.13 31.15 -20.70
CA ALA A 108 -18.44 31.78 -21.05
C ALA A 108 -19.55 30.69 -21.09
N ALA A 109 -20.53 30.62 -20.18
CA ALA A 109 -21.82 31.37 -20.05
C ALA A 109 -23.04 30.46 -20.44
N PRO A 110 -24.32 30.82 -20.21
CA PRO A 110 -25.16 30.26 -19.12
C PRO A 110 -26.50 29.63 -19.58
N ILE A 111 -27.06 28.62 -18.90
CA ILE A 111 -28.50 28.25 -19.03
C ILE A 111 -29.04 27.69 -17.71
N ALA A 112 -30.25 28.16 -17.35
CA ALA A 112 -31.03 27.88 -16.15
C ALA A 112 -31.72 26.50 -16.14
N SER A 113 -31.92 25.93 -14.95
CA SER A 113 -33.23 25.39 -14.48
C SER A 113 -33.09 24.84 -13.06
N GLU A 114 -34.00 25.28 -12.20
CA GLU A 114 -34.24 24.82 -10.85
C GLU A 114 -34.70 23.36 -10.86
N ASP A 115 -34.15 22.53 -9.96
CA ASP A 115 -34.91 21.43 -9.37
C ASP A 115 -34.34 21.07 -8.00
N GLU A 116 -35.22 21.17 -7.02
CA GLU A 116 -34.99 21.17 -5.59
C GLU A 116 -35.00 19.71 -5.08
N PHE A 117 -33.85 19.16 -4.67
CA PHE A 117 -33.83 17.88 -3.93
C PHE A 117 -33.37 18.09 -2.49
N ARG A 118 -34.35 18.31 -1.61
CA ARG A 118 -34.18 18.39 -0.16
C ARG A 118 -33.84 17.01 0.40
N VAL A 119 -32.56 16.76 0.71
CA VAL A 119 -32.16 15.65 1.58
C VAL A 119 -32.33 16.07 3.03
N ARG A 120 -33.21 15.36 3.73
CA ARG A 120 -33.54 15.54 5.15
C ARG A 120 -32.29 15.34 6.00
N GLN A 121 -31.98 16.34 6.84
CA GLN A 121 -31.07 16.20 7.97
C GLN A 121 -31.72 15.27 9.01
N SER A 122 -31.08 14.15 9.31
CA SER A 122 -31.28 13.40 10.54
C SER A 122 -30.06 13.62 11.43
N ASN A 123 -30.18 14.54 12.38
CA ASN A 123 -29.31 14.55 13.54
C ASN A 123 -29.81 13.47 14.51
N SER A 124 -28.91 12.59 14.93
CA SER A 124 -29.01 11.98 16.26
C SER A 124 -27.61 11.97 16.89
N PRO A 125 -27.46 12.41 18.16
CA PRO A 125 -26.17 12.64 18.80
C PRO A 125 -25.79 11.45 19.67
N ASP A 126 -24.56 10.92 19.54
CA ASP A 126 -23.76 10.55 20.72
C ASP A 126 -22.29 10.23 20.36
N ALA A 127 -21.43 10.49 21.35
CA ALA A 127 -20.07 10.00 21.55
C ALA A 127 -18.99 10.43 20.54
N GLY A 128 -18.35 11.55 20.86
CA GLY A 128 -17.11 12.00 20.26
C GLY A 128 -15.95 11.02 20.46
N ILE A 129 -15.30 10.70 19.34
CA ILE A 129 -13.86 10.45 19.29
C ILE A 129 -13.35 11.35 18.15
N PRO A 130 -12.52 12.38 18.41
CA PRO A 130 -11.92 13.12 17.32
C PRO A 130 -10.88 12.22 16.65
N ALA A 131 -11.23 11.61 15.53
CA ALA A 131 -10.26 11.06 14.58
C ALA A 131 -9.51 12.23 13.91
N ARG A 132 -8.66 12.91 14.68
CA ARG A 132 -7.71 13.89 14.17
C ARG A 132 -6.54 13.09 13.62
N GLN A 133 -6.69 12.53 12.42
CA GLN A 133 -5.54 12.13 11.62
C GLN A 133 -4.80 13.42 11.26
N GLN A 134 -3.88 13.82 12.14
CA GLN A 134 -2.93 14.87 11.82
C GLN A 134 -2.09 14.35 10.66
N LYS A 135 -2.18 15.04 9.53
CA LYS A 135 -1.33 14.84 8.37
C LYS A 135 0.05 15.37 8.76
N GLU A 136 0.78 14.59 9.57
CA GLU A 136 2.15 14.90 9.95
C GLU A 136 3.00 14.88 8.68
N ASP A 137 3.76 15.94 8.45
CA ASP A 137 4.61 16.04 7.27
C ASP A 137 5.62 14.89 7.27
N LYS A 138 5.74 14.22 6.11
CA LYS A 138 6.59 13.03 5.96
C LYS A 138 8.05 13.30 6.40
N GLU A 139 8.50 14.54 6.26
CA GLU A 139 9.83 15.01 6.70
C GLU A 139 9.97 15.05 8.22
N ALA A 140 8.97 15.55 8.95
CA ALA A 140 8.98 15.58 10.40
C ALA A 140 9.06 14.16 11.00
N LYS A 141 8.35 13.20 10.37
CA LYS A 141 8.40 11.79 10.76
C LYS A 141 9.79 11.17 10.54
N VAL A 142 10.46 11.51 9.44
CA VAL A 142 11.85 11.07 9.15
C VAL A 142 12.81 11.63 10.20
N ALA A 143 12.78 12.94 10.46
CA ALA A 143 13.64 13.60 11.45
C ALA A 143 13.49 12.98 12.85
N ARG A 144 12.25 12.72 13.28
CA ARG A 144 11.97 12.08 14.58
C ARG A 144 12.51 10.66 14.66
N ALA A 145 12.35 9.86 13.59
CA ALA A 145 12.85 8.50 13.56
C ALA A 145 14.38 8.44 13.65
N ILE A 146 15.07 9.34 12.94
CA ILE A 146 16.54 9.47 13.01
C ILE A 146 16.98 9.84 14.43
N ALA A 147 16.34 10.82 15.05
CA ALA A 147 16.64 11.20 16.44
C ALA A 147 16.43 10.06 17.44
N MET A 148 15.47 9.16 17.18
CA MET A 148 15.26 7.96 18.00
C MET A 148 16.37 6.92 17.79
N LEU A 149 16.79 6.68 16.54
CA LEU A 149 17.88 5.76 16.22
C LEU A 149 19.21 6.22 16.79
N GLN A 150 19.50 7.53 16.74
CA GLN A 150 20.71 8.11 17.34
C GLN A 150 20.78 7.97 18.86
N LYS A 151 19.64 7.86 19.57
CA LYS A 151 19.59 7.64 21.02
C LYS A 151 19.84 6.18 21.43
N LEU A 152 19.82 5.25 20.48
CA LEU A 152 20.05 3.83 20.71
C LEU A 152 21.51 3.42 20.43
N ALA A 153 22.31 4.32 19.85
CA ALA A 153 23.75 4.17 19.63
C ALA A 153 24.54 4.80 20.78
#